data_AF-A0A3D1IY39-F1
#
_entry.id   AF-A0A3D1IY39-F1
#
_cell.length_a   1.000
_cell.length_b   1.000
_cell.length_c   1.000
_cell.angle_alpha   90.00
_cell.angle_beta   90.00
_cell.angle_gamma   90.00
#
_symmetry.space_group_name_H-M   'P 1'
#
loop_
_entity.id
_entity.type
_entity.pdbx_description
1 polymer ?
#
loop_
_entity_poly.entity_id
_entity_poly.type
_entity_poly.pdbx_seq_one_letter_code
_entity_poly.pdbx_strand_id
1 'polypeptide(L)' 'MLAREIHEKAREKRYRHKDGHFIWVNLTSSLVWDAAGKPKYYSTVVEDISRRKRVEWELLHLANHDALTSLPNR' A
#
# COMPACT_ATOMS: atom_id res chain seq x y z
N MET A 1 -19.15 22.24 12.39
CA MET A 1 -18.43 21.17 13.11
C MET A 1 -17.32 20.68 12.21
N LEU A 2 -16.11 21.21 12.40
CA LEU A 2 -14.94 20.91 11.56
C LEU A 2 -14.63 19.42 11.64
N ALA A 3 -14.69 18.75 10.49
CA ALA A 3 -14.07 17.45 10.27
C ALA A 3 -12.60 17.60 10.67
N ARG A 4 -12.27 17.20 11.90
CA ARG A 4 -10.89 17.14 12.39
C ARG A 4 -10.17 16.19 11.46
N GLU A 5 -9.34 16.75 10.59
CA GLU A 5 -8.61 16.05 9.54
C GLU A 5 -8.00 14.79 10.11
N ILE A 6 -8.59 13.66 9.72
CA ILE A 6 -7.97 12.36 9.84
C ILE A 6 -6.72 12.47 8.99
N HIS A 7 -5.54 12.35 9.59
CA HIS A 7 -4.30 12.20 8.83
C HIS A 7 -4.31 10.79 8.23
N GLU A 8 -5.16 10.57 7.22
CA GLU A 8 -5.18 9.39 6.36
C GLU A 8 -3.85 9.35 5.64
N LYS A 9 -2.85 8.73 6.26
CA LYS A 9 -1.59 8.43 5.60
C LYS A 9 -1.68 7.02 5.06
N ALA A 10 -2.20 6.90 3.85
CA ALA A 10 -1.95 5.75 3.00
C ALA A 10 -0.44 5.63 2.79
N ARG A 11 0.15 4.51 3.21
CA ARG A 11 1.56 4.22 2.96
C ARG A 11 1.72 2.82 2.42
N GLU A 12 2.37 2.72 1.28
CA GLU A 12 2.83 1.44 0.74
C GLU A 12 4.13 1.00 1.41
N LYS A 13 4.16 -0.21 1.95
CA LYS A 13 5.37 -0.79 2.55
C LYS A 13 5.36 -2.31 2.46
N ARG A 14 6.51 -2.95 2.75
CA ARG A 14 6.62 -4.41 2.77
C ARG A 14 6.37 -4.96 4.17
N TYR A 15 5.48 -5.95 4.27
CA TYR A 15 5.25 -6.75 5.48
C TYR A 15 5.73 -8.18 5.26
N ARG A 16 6.15 -8.84 6.34
CA ARG A 16 6.49 -10.27 6.32
C ARG A 16 5.25 -11.08 6.65
N HIS A 17 4.80 -11.90 5.70
CA HIS A 17 3.71 -12.85 5.91
C HIS A 17 4.13 -13.92 6.92
N LYS A 18 3.18 -14.55 7.60
CA LYS A 18 3.46 -15.64 8.55
C LYS A 18 4.20 -16.81 7.91
N ASP A 19 4.01 -17.02 6.61
CA ASP A 19 4.68 -18.07 5.83
C ASP A 19 6.09 -17.65 5.36
N GLY A 20 6.61 -16.53 5.85
CA GLY A 20 8.01 -16.10 5.66
C GLY A 20 8.30 -15.22 4.43
N HIS A 21 7.39 -15.15 3.46
CA HIS A 21 7.56 -14.28 2.28
C HIS A 21 7.15 -12.82 2.57
N PHE A 22 7.54 -11.90 1.68
CA PHE A 22 7.14 -10.49 1.77
C PHE A 22 5.91 -10.20 0.91
N ILE A 23 5.00 -9.40 1.45
CA ILE A 23 3.87 -8.80 0.72
C ILE A 23 4.00 -7.28 0.71
N TRP A 24 3.57 -6.65 -0.37
CA TRP A 24 3.35 -5.22 -0.39
C TRP A 24 1.98 -4.92 0.20
N VAL A 25 1.95 -4.03 1.18
CA VAL A 25 0.71 -3.59 1.81
C VAL A 25 0.51 -2.10 1.60
N ASN A 26 -0.73 -1.71 1.31
CA ASN A 26 -1.19 -0.35 1.49
C ASN A 26 -1.83 -0.25 2.88
N LEU A 27 -1.26 0.59 3.74
CA LEU A 27 -1.72 0.77 5.11
C LEU A 27 -2.45 2.10 5.24
N THR A 28 -3.70 2.06 5.67
CA THR A 28 -4.49 3.25 6.01
C THR A 28 -4.88 3.19 7.48
N SER A 29 -4.56 4.22 8.25
CA SER A 29 -4.89 4.29 9.68
C SER A 29 -5.58 5.60 10.03
N SER A 30 -6.59 5.52 10.89
CA SER A 30 -7.32 6.67 11.44
C SER A 30 -7.51 6.55 12.94
N LEU A 31 -7.45 7.67 13.66
CA LEU A 31 -7.72 7.70 15.10
C LEU A 31 -9.21 7.85 15.34
N VAL A 32 -9.79 6.90 16.06
CA VAL A 32 -11.20 6.91 16.47
C VAL A 32 -11.31 7.56 17.85
N TRP A 33 -12.23 8.51 17.96
CA TRP A 33 -12.50 9.28 19.17
C TRP A 33 -13.79 8.78 19.84
N ASP A 34 -13.86 8.86 21.17
CA ASP A 34 -15.10 8.63 21.90
C ASP A 34 -16.03 9.85 21.87
N ALA A 35 -17.22 9.71 22.45
CA ALA A 35 -18.21 10.79 22.54
C ALA A 35 -17.73 11.99 23.39
N ALA A 36 -16.74 11.80 24.27
CA ALA A 36 -16.12 12.85 25.06
C ALA A 36 -14.94 13.54 24.34
N GLY A 37 -14.66 13.15 23.08
CA GLY A 37 -13.57 13.69 22.29
C GLY A 37 -12.19 13.20 22.70
N LYS A 38 -12.09 12.07 23.42
CA LYS A 38 -10.82 11.44 23.79
C LYS A 38 -10.44 10.35 22.78
N PRO A 39 -9.13 10.15 22.50
CA PRO A 39 -8.65 9.04 21.68
C PRO A 39 -9.09 7.69 22.26
N LYS A 40 -9.75 6.85 21.46
CA LYS A 40 -10.21 5.51 21.90
C LYS A 40 -9.33 4.39 21.34
N TYR A 41 -9.09 4.38 20.03
CA TYR A 41 -8.20 3.43 19.35
C TYR A 41 -7.88 3.89 17.92
N TYR A 42 -6.89 3.27 17.29
CA TYR A 42 -6.67 3.39 15.86
C TYR A 42 -7.47 2.34 15.10
N SER A 43 -8.21 2.75 14.08
CA SER A 43 -8.71 1.86 13.03
C SER A 43 -7.64 1.77 11.95
N THR A 44 -7.23 0.56 11.58
CA THR A 44 -6.21 0.34 10.55
C THR A 44 -6.67 -0.70 9.54
N VAL A 45 -6.62 -0.32 8.27
CA VAL A 45 -6.86 -1.21 7.14
C VAL A 45 -5.52 -1.57 6.53
N VAL A 46 -5.29 -2.88 6.39
CA VAL A 46 -4.12 -3.45 5.71
C VAL A 46 -4.62 -4.12 4.43
N GLU A 47 -4.30 -3.53 3.29
CA GLU A 47 -4.64 -4.08 1.98
C GLU A 47 -3.39 -4.71 1.35
N ASP A 48 -3.45 -5.99 0.96
CA ASP A 48 -2.39 -6.62 0.17
C ASP A 48 -2.44 -6.13 -1.29
N ILE A 49 -1.44 -5.36 -1.68
CA ILE A 49 -1.29 -4.78 -3.02
C ILE A 49 -0.22 -5.50 -3.85
N SER A 50 0.23 -6.68 -3.42
CA SER A 50 1.30 -7.43 -4.10
C SER A 50 0.94 -7.77 -5.55
N ARG A 51 -0.34 -8.06 -5.83
CA ARG A 51 -0.82 -8.27 -7.21
C ARG A 51 -0.67 -7.00 -8.05
N ARG A 52 -1.12 -5.86 -7.53
CA ARG A 52 -1.01 -4.55 -8.22
C ARG A 52 0.45 -4.25 -8.55
N LYS A 53 1.34 -4.39 -7.56
CA LYS A 53 2.78 -4.18 -7.76
C LYS A 53 3.35 -5.09 -8.84
N ARG A 54 3.04 -6.40 -8.84
CA ARG A 54 3.55 -7.32 -9.88
C ARG A 54 3.17 -6.86 -11.29
N VAL A 55 1.92 -6.43 -11.50
CA VAL A 55 1.48 -5.91 -12.80
C VAL A 55 2.20 -4.61 -13.16
N GLU A 56 2.38 -3.68 -12.21
CA GLU A 56 3.17 -2.45 -12.43
C GLU A 56 4.61 -2.78 -12.86
N TRP A 57 5.26 -3.73 -12.19
CA TRP A 57 6.62 -4.16 -12.52
C TRP A 57 6.71 -4.83 -13.89
N GLU A 58 5.73 -5.66 -14.24
CA GLU A 58 5.67 -6.32 -15.55
C GLU A 58 5.46 -5.30 -16.67
N LEU A 59 4.55 -4.34 -16.49
CA LEU A 59 4.33 -3.24 -17.44
C LEU A 59 5.58 -2.36 -17.58
N LEU A 60 6.25 -2.04 -16.48
CA LEU A 60 7.52 -1.30 -16.52
C LEU A 60 8.62 -2.09 -17.22
N HIS A 61 8.66 -3.40 -17.04
CA HIS A 61 9.62 -4.25 -17.72
C HIS A 61 9.34 -4.27 -19.22
N LEU A 62 8.09 -4.48 -19.66
CA LEU A 62 7.71 -4.48 -21.07
C LEU A 62 7.88 -3.10 -21.75
N ALA A 63 7.68 -2.01 -21.01
CA ALA A 63 7.92 -0.66 -21.56
C ALA A 63 9.42 -0.41 -21.78
N ASN A 64 10.26 -0.89 -20.87
CA ASN A 64 11.70 -0.68 -20.91
C ASN A 64 12.47 -1.76 -21.66
N HIS A 65 11.88 -2.91 -21.96
CA HIS A 65 12.54 -4.03 -22.64
C HIS A 65 11.70 -4.56 -23.80
N ASP A 66 12.33 -4.76 -24.96
CA ASP A 66 11.72 -5.41 -26.11
C ASP A 66 11.26 -6.83 -25.73
N ALA A 67 9.97 -7.11 -25.92
CA ALA A 67 9.29 -8.32 -25.45
C ALA A 67 9.77 -9.62 -26.12
N LEU A 68 10.55 -9.54 -27.21
CA LEU A 68 11.10 -10.70 -27.92
C LEU A 68 12.58 -10.96 -27.59
N THR A 69 13.30 -9.98 -27.06
CA THR A 69 14.77 -10.06 -26.93
C THR A 69 15.29 -9.79 -25.52
N SER A 70 14.45 -9.31 -24.60
CA SER A 70 14.84 -8.88 -23.24
C SER A 70 15.84 -7.71 -23.22
N LEU A 71 16.15 -7.12 -24.38
CA LEU A 71 17.07 -6.00 -24.50
C LEU A 71 16.36 -4.69 -24.12
N PRO A 72 17.06 -3.75 -23.46
CA PRO A 72 16.47 -2.46 -23.12
C PRO A 72 16.10 -1.68 -24.39
N ASN A 73 14.86 -1.19 -24.45
CA ASN A 73 14.38 -0.28 -25.49
C ASN A 73 15.22 1.01 -25.43
N ARG A 74 15.76 1.42 -26.58
CA ARG A 74 16.40 2.73 -26.77
C ARG A 74 15.37 3.76 -27.21
#